data_AF-A0A478FQ56-F1
#
_entry.id   AF-A0A478FQ56-F1
#
_cell.length_a   1.000
_cell.length_b   1.000
_cell.length_c   1.000
_cell.angle_alpha   90.00
_cell.angle_beta   90.00
_cell.angle_gamma   90.00
#
_symmetry.space_group_name_H-M   'P 1'
#
loop_
_entity.id
_entity.type
_entity.pdbx_description
1 polymer ?
#
loop_
_entity_poly.entity_id
_entity_poly.type
_entity_poly.pdbx_seq_one_letter_code
_entity_poly.pdbx_strand_id
1 'polypeptide(L)'
;MDPVKVSAALGTVLVAGATTYGVSTLWNTPSWTHISLDDGTLSSKYADNYRHYFVGATDENKNWWSWSLKNRWSKDKNDSDESKRPGFGFKDVLDDWKKLKEKCDEAYKKQISEISKTTSETQYLERDVWRYCSPGFAGKPTTVQEKDSTTYQAQDDSYGKTQGTKLISVTDENNDWFWQIQQDRFFGIGRYQGITAEGSSGINKDTDSLFHALYESGNSHSRSIVKEICKEAYFVKTTKEENKPTATQANVFKFCSLEGK
;
A
#
# COMPACT_ATOMS: atom_id res chain seq x y z
N MET A 1 11.81 3.83 38.18
CA MET A 1 10.91 4.13 37.05
C MET A 1 10.20 2.85 36.73
N ASP A 2 8.94 2.72 37.17
CA ASP A 2 8.18 1.48 37.03
C ASP A 2 7.74 1.26 35.58
N PRO A 3 7.87 0.03 35.04
CA PRO A 3 7.37 -0.30 33.72
C PRO A 3 5.84 -0.29 33.75
N VAL A 4 5.25 0.48 32.83
CA VAL A 4 3.80 0.55 32.60
C VAL A 4 3.29 -0.86 32.31
N LYS A 5 2.49 -1.40 33.25
CA LYS A 5 1.75 -2.65 33.08
C LYS A 5 0.63 -2.41 32.07
N VAL A 6 0.86 -2.72 30.80
CA VAL A 6 -0.20 -2.84 29.81
C VAL A 6 -0.88 -4.19 30.00
N SER A 7 -1.95 -4.18 30.80
CA SER A 7 -2.84 -5.31 31.00
C SER A 7 -3.56 -5.62 29.69
N ALA A 8 -3.21 -6.74 29.05
CA ALA A 8 -3.95 -7.28 27.92
C ALA A 8 -5.22 -7.96 28.44
N ALA A 9 -6.29 -7.18 28.57
CA ALA A 9 -7.63 -7.73 28.64
C ALA A 9 -8.10 -7.98 27.20
N LEU A 10 -8.35 -9.25 26.86
CA LEU A 10 -9.11 -9.67 25.68
C LEU A 10 -10.56 -9.19 25.86
N GLY A 11 -10.77 -7.89 25.77
CA GLY A 11 -12.08 -7.24 25.77
C GLY A 11 -12.56 -7.15 24.33
N THR A 12 -13.80 -7.56 24.11
CA THR A 12 -14.64 -7.20 22.95
C THR A 12 -14.11 -6.00 22.21
N VAL A 13 -13.72 -6.20 20.94
CA VAL A 13 -13.33 -5.12 20.01
C VAL A 13 -14.58 -4.29 19.72
N LEU A 14 -14.94 -3.43 20.67
CA LEU A 14 -15.77 -2.27 20.41
C LEU A 14 -14.86 -1.33 19.61
N VAL A 15 -14.85 -1.50 18.29
CA VAL A 15 -14.42 -0.44 17.37
C VAL A 15 -15.42 0.69 17.58
N ALA A 16 -15.22 1.49 18.64
CA ALA A 16 -15.90 2.75 18.82
C ALA A 16 -15.57 3.55 17.56
N GLY A 17 -16.60 3.79 16.74
CA GLY A 17 -16.48 4.36 15.41
C GLY A 17 -15.74 5.69 15.44
N ALA A 18 -14.43 5.63 15.27
CA ALA A 18 -13.64 6.78 14.87
C ALA A 18 -13.93 6.99 13.38
N THR A 19 -14.98 7.73 13.08
CA THR A 19 -15.18 8.31 11.75
C THR A 19 -14.14 9.40 11.57
N THR A 20 -12.87 9.02 11.39
CA THR A 20 -11.86 9.94 10.91
C THR A 20 -12.23 10.28 9.48
N TYR A 21 -12.62 11.54 9.28
CA TYR A 21 -12.86 12.19 7.99
C TYR A 21 -11.53 12.30 7.22
N GLY A 22 -10.93 11.18 6.85
CA GLY A 22 -9.90 11.11 5.82
C GLY A 22 -10.61 11.08 4.47
N VAL A 23 -10.81 12.25 3.86
CA VAL A 23 -11.37 12.37 2.51
C VAL A 23 -10.39 11.70 1.55
N SER A 24 -10.53 10.38 1.35
CA SER A 24 -9.54 9.63 0.57
C SER A 24 -9.45 10.23 -0.84
N THR A 25 -8.28 10.71 -1.24
CA THR A 25 -8.04 11.33 -2.55
C THR A 25 -8.50 10.47 -3.74
N LEU A 26 -8.73 9.17 -3.52
CA LEU A 26 -9.36 8.24 -4.44
C LEU A 26 -10.81 8.58 -4.84
N TRP A 27 -11.59 9.36 -4.08
CA TRP A 27 -13.02 9.65 -4.42
C TRP A 27 -13.21 10.39 -5.75
N ASN A 28 -12.20 11.14 -6.19
CA ASN A 28 -12.23 11.89 -7.45
C ASN A 28 -11.40 11.25 -8.59
N THR A 29 -10.92 10.02 -8.40
CA THR A 29 -10.20 9.28 -9.45
C THR A 29 -11.15 8.33 -10.17
N PRO A 30 -11.09 8.22 -11.52
CA PRO A 30 -11.81 7.18 -12.25
C PRO A 30 -11.49 5.79 -11.72
N SER A 31 -12.41 4.83 -11.85
CA SER A 31 -12.14 3.42 -11.54
C SER A 31 -10.99 2.88 -12.41
N TRP A 32 -10.29 1.87 -11.89
CA TRP A 32 -9.20 1.21 -12.61
C TRP A 32 -9.13 -0.29 -12.26
N THR A 33 -8.45 -1.05 -13.09
CA THR A 33 -7.98 -2.41 -12.83
C THR A 33 -6.48 -2.39 -12.53
N HIS A 34 -6.03 -3.33 -11.71
CA HIS A 34 -4.62 -3.52 -11.43
C HIS A 34 -3.91 -4.20 -12.59
N ILE A 35 -2.58 -4.31 -12.45
CA ILE A 35 -1.78 -5.16 -13.33
C ILE A 35 -2.28 -6.61 -13.20
N SER A 36 -2.71 -7.21 -14.31
CA SER A 36 -3.19 -8.61 -14.33
C SER A 36 -2.06 -9.62 -14.06
N LEU A 37 -2.43 -10.80 -13.57
CA LEU A 37 -1.53 -11.91 -13.28
C LEU A 37 -1.10 -12.69 -14.53
N ASP A 38 -1.83 -12.54 -15.64
CA ASP A 38 -1.93 -13.57 -16.68
C ASP A 38 -0.78 -13.70 -17.67
N ASP A 39 0.29 -12.90 -17.57
CA ASP A 39 1.29 -12.88 -18.65
C ASP A 39 2.64 -13.52 -18.31
N GLY A 40 2.93 -13.84 -17.03
CA GLY A 40 4.25 -14.31 -16.60
C GLY A 40 5.40 -13.35 -16.92
N THR A 41 5.15 -12.22 -17.60
CA THR A 41 6.17 -11.29 -18.09
C THR A 41 6.76 -10.47 -16.95
N LEU A 42 6.03 -10.38 -15.85
CA LEU A 42 6.42 -9.63 -14.66
C LEU A 42 7.18 -10.45 -13.63
N SER A 43 7.40 -11.75 -13.83
CA SER A 43 8.23 -12.52 -12.88
C SER A 43 9.61 -11.88 -12.74
N SER A 44 10.00 -11.59 -11.49
CA SER A 44 11.26 -10.92 -11.15
C SER A 44 11.41 -9.49 -11.70
N LYS A 45 10.32 -8.85 -12.15
CA LYS A 45 10.31 -7.45 -12.60
C LYS A 45 9.95 -6.50 -11.47
N TYR A 46 10.16 -5.21 -11.69
CA TYR A 46 9.88 -4.17 -10.71
C TYR A 46 8.43 -4.23 -10.20
N ALA A 47 7.46 -4.35 -11.10
CA ALA A 47 6.05 -4.38 -10.72
C ALA A 47 5.60 -5.72 -10.10
N ASP A 48 6.43 -6.78 -10.06
CA ASP A 48 6.02 -8.09 -9.54
C ASP A 48 5.45 -8.02 -8.12
N ASN A 49 6.10 -7.22 -7.27
CA ASN A 49 5.71 -7.06 -5.87
C ASN A 49 4.63 -5.99 -5.67
N TYR A 50 4.33 -5.19 -6.70
CA TYR A 50 3.47 -4.01 -6.57
C TYR A 50 2.23 -4.04 -7.47
N ARG A 51 1.88 -5.21 -8.01
CA ARG A 51 0.79 -5.37 -8.99
C ARG A 51 -0.51 -4.74 -8.51
N HIS A 52 -0.87 -4.98 -7.24
CA HIS A 52 -2.08 -4.47 -6.59
C HIS A 52 -2.05 -2.97 -6.27
N TYR A 53 -0.91 -2.30 -6.45
CA TYR A 53 -0.78 -0.87 -6.17
C TYR A 53 -0.55 -0.06 -7.44
N PHE A 54 -0.38 -0.72 -8.59
CA PHE A 54 -0.26 -0.06 -9.88
C PHE A 54 -1.49 -0.29 -10.73
N VAL A 55 -1.74 0.66 -11.63
CA VAL A 55 -2.83 0.60 -12.59
C VAL A 55 -2.40 -0.22 -13.80
N GLY A 56 -3.24 -1.16 -14.23
CA GLY A 56 -2.95 -1.97 -15.40
C GLY A 56 -2.76 -1.12 -16.65
N ALA A 57 -1.72 -1.40 -17.44
CA ALA A 57 -1.42 -0.69 -18.67
C ALA A 57 -2.33 -1.12 -19.85
N THR A 58 -3.64 -1.14 -19.62
CA THR A 58 -4.67 -1.58 -20.58
C THR A 58 -5.55 -0.40 -21.01
N ASP A 59 -6.25 -0.56 -22.14
CA ASP A 59 -7.19 0.46 -22.62
C ASP A 59 -8.49 0.51 -21.78
N GLU A 60 -8.78 -0.54 -21.01
CA GLU A 60 -9.87 -0.52 -20.01
C GLU A 60 -9.66 0.60 -18.97
N ASN A 61 -8.40 0.90 -18.66
CA ASN A 61 -8.00 1.97 -17.74
C ASN A 61 -7.88 3.35 -18.41
N LYS A 62 -8.37 3.53 -19.65
CA LYS A 62 -8.26 4.80 -20.41
C LYS A 62 -8.68 6.03 -19.60
N ASN A 63 -9.79 5.94 -18.87
CA ASN A 63 -10.30 7.07 -18.09
C ASN A 63 -9.32 7.46 -16.98
N TRP A 64 -8.74 6.46 -16.30
CA TRP A 64 -7.72 6.68 -15.29
C TRP A 64 -6.44 7.26 -15.88
N TRP A 65 -5.94 6.72 -17.00
CA TRP A 65 -4.74 7.24 -17.68
C TRP A 65 -4.92 8.69 -18.14
N SER A 66 -6.08 9.02 -18.71
CA SER A 66 -6.43 10.38 -19.11
C SER A 66 -6.47 11.32 -17.91
N TRP A 67 -7.03 10.85 -16.79
CA TRP A 67 -7.06 11.62 -15.55
C TRP A 67 -5.66 11.81 -14.95
N SER A 68 -4.81 10.79 -14.94
CA SER A 68 -3.44 10.83 -14.40
C SER A 68 -2.59 11.81 -15.21
N LEU A 69 -2.65 11.74 -16.54
CA LEU A 69 -1.99 12.69 -17.44
C LEU A 69 -2.41 14.12 -17.09
N LYS A 70 -3.72 14.42 -17.14
CA LYS A 70 -4.25 15.77 -16.92
C LYS A 70 -3.96 16.33 -15.54
N ASN A 71 -4.11 15.51 -14.49
CA ASN A 71 -4.13 15.98 -13.11
C ASN A 71 -2.79 15.82 -12.38
N ARG A 72 -1.84 15.07 -12.94
CA ARG A 72 -0.53 14.85 -12.36
C ARG A 72 0.54 15.27 -13.35
N TRP A 73 0.78 14.47 -14.38
CA TRP A 73 1.90 14.68 -15.29
C TRP A 73 1.91 16.07 -15.94
N SER A 74 0.77 16.53 -16.49
CA SER A 74 0.68 17.85 -17.12
C SER A 74 0.85 19.02 -16.15
N LYS A 75 0.61 18.83 -14.85
CA LYS A 75 0.89 19.84 -13.81
C LYS A 75 2.35 19.80 -13.41
N ASP A 76 2.85 18.59 -13.17
CA ASP A 76 4.19 18.32 -12.67
C ASP A 76 5.26 18.73 -13.72
N LYS A 77 5.00 18.59 -15.03
CA LYS A 77 5.94 18.94 -16.12
C LYS A 77 6.40 20.40 -16.12
N ASN A 78 5.52 21.31 -15.68
CA ASN A 78 5.76 22.75 -15.67
C ASN A 78 5.88 23.29 -14.24
N ASP A 79 6.03 22.41 -13.23
CA ASP A 79 6.14 22.85 -11.84
C ASP A 79 7.44 23.66 -11.65
N SER A 80 7.39 24.69 -10.80
CA SER A 80 8.56 25.48 -10.44
C SER A 80 9.56 24.69 -9.61
N ASP A 81 9.09 23.68 -8.87
CA ASP A 81 9.91 22.77 -8.08
C ASP A 81 10.44 21.63 -8.95
N GLU A 82 11.75 21.64 -9.23
CA GLU A 82 12.41 20.62 -10.05
C GLU A 82 12.25 19.21 -9.49
N SER A 83 12.07 19.07 -8.17
CA SER A 83 11.87 17.76 -7.54
C SER A 83 10.52 17.12 -7.90
N LYS A 84 9.57 17.91 -8.40
CA LYS A 84 8.27 17.41 -8.86
C LYS A 84 8.24 17.13 -10.36
N ARG A 85 9.16 17.70 -11.13
CA ARG A 85 9.20 17.49 -12.57
C ARG A 85 9.46 16.01 -12.92
N PRO A 86 8.84 15.48 -13.99
CA PRO A 86 9.11 14.13 -14.44
C PRO A 86 10.58 13.96 -14.86
N GLY A 87 11.20 12.85 -14.46
CA GLY A 87 12.57 12.46 -14.80
C GLY A 87 12.66 11.64 -16.09
N PHE A 88 13.80 10.99 -16.31
CA PHE A 88 14.21 10.33 -17.57
C PHE A 88 13.10 9.56 -18.30
N GLY A 89 12.36 8.70 -17.60
CA GLY A 89 11.33 7.84 -18.22
C GLY A 89 10.02 8.54 -18.57
N PHE A 90 9.76 9.72 -18.01
CA PHE A 90 8.47 10.40 -18.11
C PHE A 90 8.58 11.83 -18.65
N LYS A 91 9.78 12.42 -18.73
CA LYS A 91 9.99 13.82 -19.15
C LYS A 91 9.48 14.12 -20.57
N ASP A 92 9.57 13.16 -21.48
CA ASP A 92 9.23 13.32 -22.89
C ASP A 92 7.85 12.73 -23.24
N VAL A 93 7.03 12.41 -22.24
CA VAL A 93 5.65 12.00 -22.47
C VAL A 93 4.94 13.14 -23.19
N LEU A 94 4.32 12.88 -24.33
CA LEU A 94 3.48 13.87 -24.99
C LEU A 94 2.18 14.03 -24.19
N ASP A 95 1.40 15.09 -24.40
CA ASP A 95 0.05 15.24 -23.81
C ASP A 95 -0.95 14.21 -24.42
N ASP A 96 -0.61 12.92 -24.37
CA ASP A 96 -1.35 11.76 -24.83
C ASP A 96 -1.29 10.67 -23.73
N TRP A 97 -2.46 10.27 -23.24
CA TRP A 97 -2.59 9.29 -22.16
C TRP A 97 -2.04 7.93 -22.57
N LYS A 98 -2.02 7.61 -23.87
CA LYS A 98 -1.43 6.37 -24.38
C LYS A 98 0.08 6.34 -24.14
N LYS A 99 0.76 7.48 -24.28
CA LYS A 99 2.20 7.60 -24.02
C LYS A 99 2.52 7.46 -22.54
N LEU A 100 1.71 8.04 -21.67
CA LEU A 100 1.88 7.82 -20.23
C LEU A 100 1.70 6.34 -19.85
N LYS A 101 0.65 5.70 -20.38
CA LYS A 101 0.39 4.26 -20.20
C LYS A 101 1.56 3.41 -20.69
N GLU A 102 2.06 3.66 -21.90
CA GLU A 102 3.23 2.95 -22.48
C GLU A 102 4.46 3.07 -21.58
N LYS A 103 4.74 4.26 -21.02
CA LYS A 103 5.87 4.45 -20.09
C LYS A 103 5.71 3.73 -18.76
N CYS A 104 4.50 3.67 -18.23
CA CYS A 104 4.23 2.85 -17.05
C CYS A 104 4.42 1.35 -17.36
N ASP A 105 3.92 0.86 -18.50
CA ASP A 105 4.13 -0.53 -18.92
C ASP A 105 5.62 -0.89 -19.07
N GLU A 106 6.39 -0.01 -19.73
CA GLU A 106 7.84 -0.14 -19.84
C GLU A 106 8.49 -0.22 -18.45
N ALA A 107 8.14 0.69 -17.54
CA ALA A 107 8.68 0.74 -16.18
C ALA A 107 8.33 -0.52 -15.37
N TYR A 108 7.10 -1.06 -15.52
CA TYR A 108 6.68 -2.28 -14.83
C TYR A 108 7.54 -3.48 -15.17
N LYS A 109 7.97 -3.58 -16.44
CA LYS A 109 8.75 -4.68 -17.01
C LYS A 109 10.27 -4.55 -16.80
N LYS A 110 10.72 -3.45 -16.21
CA LYS A 110 12.13 -3.24 -15.86
C LYS A 110 12.58 -4.13 -14.71
N GLN A 111 13.88 -4.40 -14.66
CA GLN A 111 14.50 -4.96 -13.47
C GLN A 111 14.49 -3.94 -12.33
N ILE A 112 14.47 -4.39 -11.08
CA ILE A 112 14.52 -3.49 -9.91
C ILE A 112 15.78 -2.60 -9.97
N SER A 113 16.90 -3.13 -10.46
CA SER A 113 18.16 -2.38 -10.62
C SER A 113 18.10 -1.28 -11.69
N GLU A 114 17.10 -1.29 -12.57
CA GLU A 114 16.85 -0.25 -13.58
C GLU A 114 15.90 0.84 -13.10
N ILE A 115 15.45 0.77 -11.84
CA ILE A 115 14.63 1.78 -11.18
C ILE A 115 15.46 2.48 -10.10
N SER A 116 15.69 3.77 -10.26
CA SER A 116 16.46 4.58 -9.32
C SER A 116 15.58 5.12 -8.19
N LYS A 117 16.06 5.01 -6.94
CA LYS A 117 15.42 5.65 -5.78
C LYS A 117 15.78 7.14 -5.64
N THR A 118 16.83 7.57 -6.33
CA THR A 118 17.36 8.94 -6.33
C THR A 118 17.32 9.51 -7.74
N THR A 119 17.85 10.71 -7.95
CA THR A 119 18.00 11.30 -9.29
C THR A 119 18.80 10.40 -10.22
N SER A 120 18.37 10.31 -11.49
CA SER A 120 19.02 9.54 -12.54
C SER A 120 18.64 10.09 -13.92
N GLU A 121 19.61 10.09 -14.82
CA GLU A 121 19.44 10.52 -16.21
C GLU A 121 19.23 9.35 -17.18
N THR A 122 19.34 8.10 -16.70
CA THR A 122 19.32 6.89 -17.55
C THR A 122 18.34 5.83 -17.07
N GLN A 123 17.75 6.02 -15.89
CA GLN A 123 16.86 5.07 -15.24
C GLN A 123 15.52 5.72 -14.91
N TYR A 124 14.48 4.90 -14.86
CA TYR A 124 13.18 5.35 -14.35
C TYR A 124 13.32 5.71 -12.87
N LEU A 125 12.74 6.84 -12.47
CA LEU A 125 12.72 7.23 -11.05
C LEU A 125 11.56 6.51 -10.36
N GLU A 126 11.84 5.85 -9.23
CA GLU A 126 10.81 5.15 -8.44
C GLU A 126 9.66 6.10 -8.08
N ARG A 127 9.99 7.31 -7.62
CA ARG A 127 9.02 8.36 -7.31
C ARG A 127 8.06 8.62 -8.48
N ASP A 128 8.57 8.70 -9.70
CA ASP A 128 7.76 9.01 -10.87
C ASP A 128 6.86 7.84 -11.26
N VAL A 129 7.37 6.60 -11.14
CA VAL A 129 6.55 5.40 -11.35
C VAL A 129 5.39 5.36 -10.36
N TRP A 130 5.64 5.59 -9.07
CA TRP A 130 4.56 5.68 -8.09
C TRP A 130 3.63 6.85 -8.35
N ARG A 131 4.17 8.03 -8.68
CA ARG A 131 3.37 9.24 -8.90
C ARG A 131 2.44 9.12 -10.10
N TYR A 132 2.89 8.53 -11.20
CA TYR A 132 2.15 8.52 -12.46
C TYR A 132 1.43 7.20 -12.76
N CYS A 133 1.89 6.10 -12.16
CA CYS A 133 1.44 4.74 -12.47
C CYS A 133 0.68 4.06 -11.31
N SER A 134 0.58 4.71 -10.14
CA SER A 134 -0.22 4.24 -9.00
C SER A 134 -1.45 5.14 -8.77
N PRO A 135 -2.53 4.64 -8.15
CA PRO A 135 -3.67 5.48 -7.78
C PRO A 135 -3.34 6.47 -6.66
N GLY A 136 -2.23 6.28 -5.92
CA GLY A 136 -1.78 7.18 -4.86
C GLY A 136 -1.33 8.54 -5.37
N PHE A 137 -1.81 9.62 -4.75
CA PHE A 137 -1.41 10.99 -5.14
C PHE A 137 -0.02 11.37 -4.61
N ALA A 138 0.31 10.94 -3.39
CA ALA A 138 1.55 11.28 -2.70
C ALA A 138 2.77 10.45 -3.12
N GLY A 139 2.60 9.49 -4.03
CA GLY A 139 3.66 8.57 -4.44
C GLY A 139 3.68 7.29 -3.61
N LYS A 140 4.87 6.71 -3.42
CA LYS A 140 5.08 5.46 -2.68
C LYS A 140 4.64 5.64 -1.22
N PRO A 141 3.93 4.68 -0.62
CA PRO A 141 3.60 4.76 0.80
C PRO A 141 4.84 4.84 1.67
N THR A 142 4.78 5.67 2.71
CA THR A 142 5.84 5.80 3.70
C THR A 142 5.80 4.64 4.69
N THR A 143 6.97 4.20 5.11
CA THR A 143 7.13 3.08 6.02
C THR A 143 7.06 3.52 7.48
N VAL A 144 6.88 2.55 8.38
CA VAL A 144 6.95 2.74 9.83
C VAL A 144 8.30 3.36 10.23
N GLN A 145 9.41 2.96 9.61
CA GLN A 145 10.71 3.55 9.92
C GLN A 145 10.78 5.05 9.56
N GLU A 146 10.15 5.44 8.44
CA GLU A 146 10.18 6.82 7.96
C GLU A 146 9.30 7.76 8.79
N LYS A 147 8.15 7.26 9.32
CA LYS A 147 7.16 8.11 9.99
C LYS A 147 6.90 7.79 11.46
N ASP A 148 6.97 6.52 11.84
CA ASP A 148 6.51 5.98 13.13
C ASP A 148 7.63 5.34 13.97
N SER A 149 8.89 5.61 13.63
CA SER A 149 10.03 4.88 14.23
C SER A 149 10.06 4.97 15.76
N THR A 150 9.71 6.12 16.34
CA THR A 150 9.70 6.34 17.80
C THR A 150 8.57 5.57 18.50
N THR A 151 7.43 5.35 17.83
CA THR A 151 6.26 4.65 18.39
C THR A 151 6.58 3.21 18.78
N TYR A 152 7.41 2.53 17.99
CA TYR A 152 7.70 1.10 18.17
C TYR A 152 9.09 0.80 18.75
N GLN A 153 9.93 1.83 18.94
CA GLN A 153 11.32 1.67 19.42
C GLN A 153 11.44 0.93 20.77
N ALA A 154 10.50 1.17 21.69
CA ALA A 154 10.49 0.57 23.03
C ALA A 154 10.02 -0.90 23.06
N GLN A 155 9.53 -1.44 21.94
CA GLN A 155 8.93 -2.77 21.87
C GLN A 155 9.90 -3.76 21.24
N ASP A 156 10.73 -4.37 22.09
CA ASP A 156 11.69 -5.40 21.67
C ASP A 156 10.99 -6.56 20.95
N ASP A 157 11.61 -7.02 19.87
CA ASP A 157 11.15 -8.12 19.02
C ASP A 157 9.75 -7.95 18.38
N SER A 158 9.18 -6.74 18.41
CA SER A 158 7.92 -6.44 17.72
C SER A 158 8.10 -6.32 16.21
N TYR A 159 7.03 -6.59 15.45
CA TYR A 159 7.03 -6.36 14.00
C TYR A 159 7.34 -4.89 13.65
N GLY A 160 6.72 -3.93 14.33
CA GLY A 160 6.92 -2.50 14.09
C GLY A 160 8.38 -2.06 14.26
N LYS A 161 9.09 -2.64 15.22
CA LYS A 161 10.52 -2.37 15.44
C LYS A 161 11.41 -3.11 14.45
N THR A 162 11.21 -4.42 14.29
CA THR A 162 12.13 -5.29 13.53
C THR A 162 11.92 -5.23 12.02
N GLN A 163 10.71 -4.92 11.57
CA GLN A 163 10.31 -4.88 10.15
C GLN A 163 9.88 -3.47 9.71
N GLY A 164 10.19 -2.43 10.49
CA GLY A 164 9.70 -1.07 10.24
C GLY A 164 10.07 -0.49 8.86
N THR A 165 11.12 -1.00 8.21
CA THR A 165 11.52 -0.65 6.84
C THR A 165 10.56 -1.15 5.76
N LYS A 166 9.68 -2.09 6.09
CA LYS A 166 8.77 -2.77 5.16
C LYS A 166 7.32 -2.40 5.41
N LEU A 167 6.97 -2.32 6.69
CA LEU A 167 5.62 -2.04 7.16
C LEU A 167 5.22 -0.61 6.84
N ILE A 168 3.99 -0.39 6.38
CA ILE A 168 3.50 0.93 6.02
C ILE A 168 3.05 1.71 7.25
N SER A 169 3.36 3.00 7.31
CA SER A 169 2.95 3.85 8.43
C SER A 169 1.43 3.92 8.52
N VAL A 170 0.93 3.73 9.74
CA VAL A 170 -0.49 3.86 10.10
C VAL A 170 -0.84 5.27 10.55
N THR A 171 0.13 6.17 10.69
CA THR A 171 -0.11 7.57 11.08
C THR A 171 0.05 8.54 9.91
N ASP A 172 0.76 8.16 8.84
CA ASP A 172 0.89 9.01 7.65
C ASP A 172 -0.43 9.03 6.85
N GLU A 173 -1.07 10.19 6.80
CA GLU A 173 -2.28 10.43 6.01
C GLU A 173 -2.02 10.24 4.50
N ASN A 174 -0.78 10.40 4.04
CA ASN A 174 -0.40 10.14 2.65
C ASN A 174 -0.54 8.65 2.28
N ASN A 175 -0.64 7.75 3.26
CA ASN A 175 -0.84 6.32 3.06
C ASN A 175 -2.31 5.90 3.02
N ASP A 176 -3.27 6.82 3.19
CA ASP A 176 -4.69 6.45 3.26
C ASP A 176 -5.19 5.74 2.00
N TRP A 177 -4.63 6.04 0.82
CA TRP A 177 -4.96 5.33 -0.40
C TRP A 177 -4.48 3.87 -0.38
N PHE A 178 -3.31 3.59 0.23
CA PHE A 178 -2.80 2.24 0.41
C PHE A 178 -3.71 1.47 1.37
N TRP A 179 -4.08 2.09 2.49
CA TRP A 179 -4.98 1.48 3.46
C TRP A 179 -6.38 1.20 2.90
N GLN A 180 -6.88 2.06 2.02
CA GLN A 180 -8.11 1.81 1.29
C GLN A 180 -7.98 0.61 0.35
N ILE A 181 -6.88 0.49 -0.39
CA ILE A 181 -6.63 -0.70 -1.23
C ILE A 181 -6.57 -1.95 -0.36
N GLN A 182 -5.86 -1.93 0.77
CA GLN A 182 -5.77 -3.08 1.66
C GLN A 182 -7.11 -3.49 2.25
N GLN A 183 -7.91 -2.52 2.68
CA GLN A 183 -9.29 -2.75 3.14
C GLN A 183 -10.10 -3.48 2.07
N ASP A 184 -10.11 -2.93 0.87
CA ASP A 184 -10.85 -3.46 -0.25
C ASP A 184 -10.35 -4.88 -0.64
N ARG A 185 -9.04 -5.17 -0.55
CA ARG A 185 -8.43 -6.47 -0.90
C ARG A 185 -8.79 -7.51 0.13
N PHE A 186 -8.68 -7.14 1.40
CA PHE A 186 -8.97 -8.01 2.52
C PHE A 186 -10.41 -8.54 2.44
N PHE A 187 -11.38 -7.67 2.16
CA PHE A 187 -12.79 -8.04 2.12
C PHE A 187 -13.33 -8.36 0.72
N GLY A 188 -12.54 -8.17 -0.34
CA GLY A 188 -13.01 -8.37 -1.72
C GLY A 188 -14.12 -7.40 -2.11
N ILE A 189 -14.05 -6.17 -1.60
CA ILE A 189 -15.03 -5.10 -1.83
C ILE A 189 -14.35 -3.92 -2.52
N GLY A 190 -15.12 -2.99 -3.08
CA GLY A 190 -14.58 -1.68 -3.47
C GLY A 190 -14.68 -1.35 -4.95
N ARG A 191 -13.85 -0.39 -5.38
CA ARG A 191 -13.98 0.32 -6.67
C ARG A 191 -13.11 -0.20 -7.80
N TYR A 192 -12.08 -0.99 -7.46
CA TYR A 192 -11.31 -1.69 -8.47
C TYR A 192 -12.05 -2.99 -8.82
N GLN A 193 -11.90 -3.46 -10.06
CA GLN A 193 -12.65 -4.60 -10.57
C GLN A 193 -11.83 -5.89 -10.43
N GLY A 194 -12.51 -7.03 -10.26
CA GLY A 194 -11.89 -8.36 -10.33
C GLY A 194 -11.15 -8.82 -9.07
N ILE A 195 -11.57 -8.38 -7.87
CA ILE A 195 -10.89 -8.72 -6.62
C ILE A 195 -11.63 -9.82 -5.89
N THR A 196 -10.87 -10.81 -5.47
CA THR A 196 -11.33 -11.86 -4.58
C THR A 196 -10.89 -11.50 -3.15
N ALA A 197 -11.77 -11.72 -2.17
CA ALA A 197 -11.46 -11.46 -0.77
C ALA A 197 -10.26 -12.27 -0.28
N GLU A 198 -9.16 -11.58 0.04
CA GLU A 198 -7.93 -12.23 0.48
C GLU A 198 -7.92 -12.55 1.98
N GLY A 199 -8.76 -11.88 2.77
CA GLY A 199 -8.91 -12.09 4.21
C GLY A 199 -9.53 -13.45 4.57
N SER A 200 -10.03 -14.19 3.57
CA SER A 200 -10.58 -15.54 3.70
C SER A 200 -9.55 -16.65 3.56
N SER A 201 -8.34 -16.34 3.06
CA SER A 201 -7.35 -17.34 2.65
C SER A 201 -6.06 -17.23 3.46
N GLY A 202 -5.62 -18.35 4.04
CA GLY A 202 -4.32 -18.44 4.72
C GLY A 202 -4.28 -17.78 6.11
N ILE A 203 -5.44 -17.47 6.68
CA ILE A 203 -5.58 -16.93 8.04
C ILE A 203 -6.20 -18.01 8.93
N ASN A 204 -5.56 -18.30 10.07
CA ASN A 204 -6.00 -19.31 11.03
C ASN A 204 -6.15 -18.71 12.43
N LYS A 205 -7.19 -19.10 13.17
CA LYS A 205 -7.47 -18.56 14.52
C LYS A 205 -6.32 -18.72 15.51
N ASP A 206 -5.53 -19.79 15.42
CA ASP A 206 -4.49 -20.12 16.39
C ASP A 206 -3.15 -19.44 16.10
N THR A 207 -2.89 -19.10 14.83
CA THR A 207 -1.62 -18.49 14.37
C THR A 207 -1.78 -17.03 13.93
N ASP A 208 -2.99 -16.61 13.58
CA ASP A 208 -3.33 -15.30 13.01
C ASP A 208 -4.63 -14.76 13.62
N SER A 209 -4.76 -14.88 14.93
CA SER A 209 -6.00 -14.51 15.65
C SER A 209 -6.46 -13.08 15.36
N LEU A 210 -5.55 -12.14 15.12
CA LEU A 210 -5.89 -10.74 14.76
C LEU A 210 -6.65 -10.65 13.43
N PHE A 211 -6.05 -11.12 12.35
CA PHE A 211 -6.67 -11.06 11.02
C PHE A 211 -7.88 -12.00 10.92
N HIS A 212 -7.85 -13.13 11.63
CA HIS A 212 -8.99 -14.05 11.68
C HIS A 212 -10.20 -13.37 12.32
N ALA A 213 -10.00 -12.74 13.48
CA ALA A 213 -11.07 -12.02 14.17
C ALA A 213 -11.62 -10.87 13.30
N LEU A 214 -10.75 -10.17 12.58
CA LEU A 214 -11.16 -9.13 11.64
C LEU A 214 -12.11 -9.69 10.57
N TYR A 215 -11.72 -10.79 9.91
CA TYR A 215 -12.53 -11.39 8.86
C TYR A 215 -13.90 -11.87 9.38
N GLU A 216 -13.90 -12.61 10.50
CA GLU A 216 -15.12 -13.14 11.14
C GLU A 216 -16.06 -12.04 11.62
N SER A 217 -15.54 -10.86 11.99
CA SER A 217 -16.38 -9.74 12.43
C SER A 217 -17.37 -9.28 11.36
N GLY A 218 -17.11 -9.57 10.08
CA GLY A 218 -17.93 -9.13 8.95
C GLY A 218 -18.03 -7.60 8.83
N ASN A 219 -17.21 -6.84 9.57
CA ASN A 219 -17.27 -5.39 9.63
C ASN A 219 -16.54 -4.74 8.44
N SER A 220 -16.93 -5.15 7.24
CA SER A 220 -16.38 -4.69 5.97
C SER A 220 -16.70 -3.22 5.66
N HIS A 221 -17.72 -2.66 6.34
CA HIS A 221 -18.21 -1.30 6.13
C HIS A 221 -17.42 -0.24 6.91
N SER A 222 -16.65 -0.63 7.94
CA SER A 222 -15.79 0.30 8.66
C SER A 222 -14.54 0.58 7.84
N ARG A 223 -14.46 1.80 7.30
CA ARG A 223 -13.23 2.29 6.66
C ARG A 223 -12.11 2.27 7.70
N SER A 224 -10.91 1.88 7.27
CA SER A 224 -9.69 1.84 8.09
C SER A 224 -9.58 0.69 9.10
N ILE A 225 -10.46 -0.31 9.10
CA ILE A 225 -10.32 -1.41 10.09
C ILE A 225 -9.07 -2.26 9.84
N VAL A 226 -8.66 -2.49 8.57
CA VAL A 226 -7.38 -3.15 8.27
C VAL A 226 -6.18 -2.34 8.80
N LYS A 227 -6.22 -1.01 8.67
CA LYS A 227 -5.18 -0.10 9.16
C LYS A 227 -5.00 -0.23 10.69
N GLU A 228 -6.10 -0.27 11.44
CA GLU A 228 -6.05 -0.46 12.90
C GLU A 228 -5.57 -1.87 13.28
N ILE A 229 -6.00 -2.91 12.57
CA ILE A 229 -5.48 -4.27 12.83
C ILE A 229 -3.99 -4.38 12.52
N CYS A 230 -3.51 -3.72 11.47
CA CYS A 230 -2.08 -3.63 11.19
C CYS A 230 -1.32 -2.88 12.28
N LYS A 231 -1.88 -1.78 12.81
CA LYS A 231 -1.31 -1.06 13.95
C LYS A 231 -1.18 -1.97 15.17
N GLU A 232 -2.19 -2.78 15.48
CA GLU A 232 -2.11 -3.79 16.56
C GLU A 232 -1.06 -4.85 16.25
N ALA A 233 -1.04 -5.38 15.03
CA ALA A 233 -0.07 -6.38 14.59
C ALA A 233 1.39 -5.87 14.71
N TYR A 234 1.63 -4.57 14.58
CA TYR A 234 2.97 -3.99 14.74
C TYR A 234 3.49 -4.08 16.18
N PHE A 235 2.62 -4.20 17.17
CA PHE A 235 2.99 -4.45 18.57
C PHE A 235 3.16 -5.94 18.89
N VAL A 236 2.73 -6.84 18.01
CA VAL A 236 2.90 -8.29 18.21
C VAL A 236 4.38 -8.64 18.06
N LYS A 237 4.87 -9.48 18.98
CA LYS A 237 6.23 -10.02 18.91
C LYS A 237 6.34 -11.07 17.82
N THR A 238 7.52 -11.18 17.22
CA THR A 238 7.81 -12.21 16.22
C THR A 238 7.81 -13.62 16.81
N THR A 239 7.96 -13.74 18.14
CA THR A 239 7.84 -15.00 18.89
C THR A 239 6.46 -15.12 19.54
N LYS A 240 5.88 -16.33 19.51
CA LYS A 240 4.55 -16.58 20.07
C LYS A 240 4.60 -16.41 21.59
N GLU A 241 3.76 -15.53 22.11
CA GLU A 241 3.51 -15.39 23.55
C GLU A 241 2.19 -16.07 23.93
N GLU A 242 2.16 -16.70 25.10
CA GLU A 242 0.96 -17.34 25.61
C GLU A 242 -0.13 -16.30 25.93
N ASN A 243 -1.38 -16.58 25.54
CA ASN A 243 -2.55 -15.73 25.78
C ASN A 243 -2.50 -14.32 25.15
N LYS A 244 -1.64 -14.11 24.14
CA LYS A 244 -1.58 -12.85 23.37
C LYS A 244 -2.15 -13.05 21.97
N PRO A 245 -2.71 -11.99 21.36
CA PRO A 245 -3.03 -12.01 19.94
C PRO A 245 -1.82 -12.37 19.09
N THR A 246 -2.06 -13.06 18.00
CA THR A 246 -1.07 -13.62 17.10
C THR A 246 -1.32 -13.14 15.69
N ALA A 247 -0.23 -12.95 14.96
CA ALA A 247 -0.22 -12.67 13.54
C ALA A 247 1.05 -13.30 12.97
N THR A 248 0.92 -14.10 11.93
CA THR A 248 2.08 -14.62 11.21
C THR A 248 2.74 -13.51 10.41
N GLN A 249 4.05 -13.58 10.29
CA GLN A 249 4.82 -12.62 9.49
C GLN A 249 4.32 -12.54 8.04
N ALA A 250 3.91 -13.69 7.47
CA ALA A 250 3.38 -13.75 6.11
C ALA A 250 2.13 -12.88 5.95
N ASN A 251 1.16 -12.99 6.86
CA ASN A 251 -0.06 -12.18 6.82
C ASN A 251 0.18 -10.72 7.20
N VAL A 252 1.09 -10.44 8.15
CA VAL A 252 1.51 -9.06 8.45
C VAL A 252 2.09 -8.39 7.20
N PHE A 253 2.96 -9.07 6.45
CA PHE A 253 3.50 -8.49 5.22
C PHE A 253 2.41 -8.32 4.17
N LYS A 254 1.63 -9.38 3.90
CA LYS A 254 0.56 -9.36 2.90
C LYS A 254 -0.40 -8.17 3.06
N PHE A 255 -0.84 -7.89 4.28
CA PHE A 255 -1.87 -6.87 4.55
C PHE A 255 -1.34 -5.52 5.00
N CYS A 256 -0.12 -5.47 5.56
CA CYS A 256 0.41 -4.27 6.21
C CYS A 256 1.70 -3.74 5.58
N SER A 257 2.12 -4.27 4.44
CA SER A 257 3.31 -3.83 3.71
C SER A 257 3.05 -3.77 2.20
N LEU A 258 4.02 -3.23 1.46
CA LEU A 258 4.04 -3.36 -0.01
C LEU A 258 4.59 -4.71 -0.46
N GLU A 259 5.09 -5.53 0.46
CA GLU A 259 5.64 -6.86 0.22
C GLU A 259 4.61 -7.93 0.62
N GLY A 260 4.68 -9.12 0.03
CA GLY A 260 3.77 -10.23 0.37
C GLY A 260 2.80 -10.56 -0.76
N LYS A 261 2.79 -11.84 -1.13
CA LYS A 261 1.88 -12.44 -2.12
C LYS A 261 0.81 -13.24 -1.35
#